data_AF-A0A838PAL1-F1
#
_entry.id   AF-A0A838PAL1-F1
#
_cell.length_a   1.000
_cell.length_b   1.000
_cell.length_c   1.000
_cell.angle_alpha   90.00
_cell.angle_beta   90.00
_cell.angle_gamma   90.00
#
_symmetry.space_group_name_H-M   'P 1'
#
loop_
_entity.id
_entity.type
_entity.pdbx_description
1 polymer ?
#
loop_
_entity_poly.entity_id
_entity_poly.type
_entity_poly.pdbx_seq_one_letter_code
_entity_poly.pdbx_strand_id
1 'polypeptide(L)'
;MMLWICLAYLAFAVGSVIVYAKGVENKPWLGQGIRFGILIWLILAVPSFFIAYAVQPVPTILMVKQVLFEGVDKVLLGIITAALYRP
;
A
#
# COMPACT_ATOMS: atom_id res chain seq x y z
N MET A 1 2.17 21.11 4.29
CA MET A 1 3.27 20.22 4.73
C MET A 1 2.78 19.16 5.70
N MET A 2 2.39 19.52 6.93
CA MET A 2 2.06 18.57 8.01
C MET A 2 0.96 17.55 7.68
N LEU A 3 -0.09 17.97 6.95
CA LEU A 3 -1.20 17.10 6.58
C LEU A 3 -0.76 15.81 5.86
N TRP A 4 0.19 15.90 4.91
CA TRP A 4 0.66 14.74 4.13
C TRP A 4 1.40 13.73 5.01
N ILE A 5 2.12 14.21 6.02
CA ILE A 5 2.81 13.37 7.00
C ILE A 5 1.78 12.66 7.89
N CYS A 6 0.74 13.36 8.35
CA CYS A 6 -0.35 12.72 9.11
C CYS A 6 -1.08 11.66 8.29
N LEU A 7 -1.36 11.94 7.00
CA LEU A 7 -1.98 10.97 6.09
C LEU A 7 -1.08 9.75 5.83
N ALA A 8 0.23 9.96 5.69
CA ALA A 8 1.22 8.90 5.57
C ALA A 8 1.18 7.95 6.78
N TYR A 9 1.25 8.49 8.00
CA TYR A 9 1.23 7.68 9.21
C TYR A 9 -0.12 7.02 9.47
N LEU A 10 -1.23 7.68 9.11
CA LEU A 10 -2.56 7.06 9.19
C LEU A 10 -2.67 5.87 8.24
N ALA A 11 -2.22 6.00 6.98
CA ALA A 11 -2.19 4.91 6.02
C ALA A 11 -1.32 3.74 6.52
N PHE A 12 -0.13 4.05 7.03
CA PHE A 12 0.77 3.05 7.62
C PHE A 12 0.12 2.31 8.78
N ALA A 13 -0.51 3.03 9.72
CA ALA A 13 -1.16 2.43 10.88
C ALA A 13 -2.32 1.52 10.47
N VAL A 14 -3.21 2.00 9.60
CA VAL A 14 -4.36 1.21 9.09
C VAL A 14 -3.87 -0.05 8.36
N GLY A 15 -2.91 0.10 7.45
CA GLY A 15 -2.34 -1.02 6.70
C GLY A 15 -1.72 -2.07 7.63
N SER A 16 -0.89 -1.64 8.57
CA SER A 16 -0.17 -2.52 9.50
C SER A 16 -1.11 -3.28 10.44
N VAL A 17 -2.11 -2.58 11.01
CA VAL A 17 -3.08 -3.21 11.93
C VAL A 17 -3.89 -4.28 11.19
N ILE A 18 -4.39 -3.98 9.99
CA ILE A 18 -5.23 -4.94 9.25
C ILE A 18 -4.40 -6.12 8.75
N VAL A 19 -3.17 -5.90 8.28
CA VAL A 19 -2.32 -7.01 7.79
C VAL A 19 -1.96 -7.96 8.93
N TYR A 20 -1.68 -7.43 10.12
CA TYR A 20 -1.43 -8.25 11.31
C TYR A 20 -2.69 -9.00 11.75
N ALA A 21 -3.82 -8.32 11.84
CA ALA A 21 -5.06 -8.91 12.33
C ALA A 21 -5.65 -9.97 11.39
N LYS A 22 -5.46 -9.82 10.07
CA LYS A 22 -6.12 -10.66 9.06
C LYS A 22 -5.19 -11.52 8.23
N GLY A 23 -3.88 -11.49 8.47
CA GLY A 23 -2.81 -12.30 7.83
C GLY A 23 -3.20 -13.09 6.56
N VAL A 24 -2.97 -14.40 6.61
CA VAL A 24 -3.43 -15.38 5.63
C VAL A 24 -4.75 -15.97 6.14
N GLU A 25 -5.80 -15.99 5.32
CA GLU A 25 -7.10 -16.56 5.66
C GLU A 25 -7.43 -17.73 4.73
N ASN A 26 -8.33 -18.61 5.15
CA ASN A 26 -8.89 -19.63 4.26
C ASN A 26 -10.02 -19.03 3.39
N LYS A 27 -9.65 -18.17 2.45
CA LYS A 27 -10.54 -17.45 1.52
C LYS A 27 -10.03 -17.58 0.09
N PRO A 28 -10.86 -17.27 -0.93
CA PRO A 28 -10.42 -17.30 -2.33
C PRO A 28 -9.12 -16.52 -2.53
N TRP A 29 -8.10 -17.21 -3.06
CA TRP A 29 -6.73 -16.71 -3.16
C TRP A 29 -6.62 -15.35 -3.86
N LEU A 30 -7.43 -15.12 -4.90
CA LEU A 30 -7.38 -13.87 -5.68
C LEU A 30 -7.80 -12.66 -4.83
N GLY A 31 -8.91 -12.77 -4.10
CA GLY A 31 -9.39 -11.70 -3.22
C GLY A 31 -8.43 -11.45 -2.06
N GLN A 32 -7.82 -12.52 -1.53
CA GLN A 32 -6.76 -12.39 -0.52
C GLN A 32 -5.54 -11.65 -1.06
N GLY A 33 -5.09 -11.98 -2.28
CA GLY A 33 -3.96 -11.33 -2.93
C GLY A 33 -4.19 -9.84 -3.20
N ILE A 34 -5.36 -9.47 -3.72
CA ILE A 34 -5.75 -8.06 -3.93
C ILE A 34 -5.74 -7.31 -2.60
N ARG A 35 -6.38 -7.86 -1.57
CA ARG A 35 -6.42 -7.24 -0.24
C ARG A 35 -5.01 -7.05 0.32
N PHE A 36 -4.19 -8.09 0.27
CA PHE A 36 -2.81 -8.02 0.74
C PHE A 36 -2.03 -6.94 0.00
N GLY A 37 -2.13 -6.88 -1.33
CA GLY A 37 -1.49 -5.85 -2.14
C GLY A 37 -1.91 -4.42 -1.77
N ILE A 38 -3.21 -4.18 -1.53
CA ILE A 38 -3.71 -2.87 -1.06
C ILE A 38 -3.11 -2.51 0.30
N LEU A 39 -3.03 -3.47 1.24
CA LEU A 39 -2.44 -3.23 2.56
C LEU A 39 -0.94 -2.92 2.46
N ILE A 40 -0.21 -3.63 1.61
CA ILE A 40 1.22 -3.36 1.36
C ILE A 40 1.41 -1.98 0.71
N TRP A 41 0.52 -1.57 -0.20
CA TRP A 41 0.54 -0.21 -0.76
C TRP A 41 0.36 0.88 0.31
N LEU A 42 -0.56 0.68 1.26
CA LEU A 42 -0.76 1.59 2.40
C LEU A 42 0.44 1.63 3.37
N ILE A 43 1.17 0.52 3.50
CA ILE A 43 2.34 0.41 4.39
C ILE A 43 3.59 1.00 3.75
N LEU A 44 3.80 0.79 2.45
CA LEU A 44 5.07 1.12 1.79
C LEU A 44 4.94 2.37 0.92
N ALA A 45 4.12 2.31 -0.12
CA ALA A 45 4.10 3.35 -1.16
C ALA A 45 3.49 4.66 -0.66
N VAL A 46 2.30 4.62 -0.06
CA VAL A 46 1.63 5.85 0.41
C VAL A 46 2.52 6.64 1.38
N PRO A 47 3.12 6.04 2.42
CA PRO A 47 4.00 6.79 3.31
C PRO A 47 5.24 7.34 2.63
N SER A 48 5.92 6.54 1.79
CA SER A 48 7.13 6.98 1.09
C SER A 48 6.89 8.22 0.23
N PHE A 49 5.86 8.22 -0.61
CA PHE A 49 5.62 9.35 -1.51
C PHE A 49 4.99 10.55 -0.82
N PHE A 50 4.15 10.35 0.20
CA PHE A 50 3.53 11.46 0.91
C PHE A 50 4.56 12.19 1.79
N ILE A 51 5.47 11.45 2.45
CA ILE A 51 6.56 12.05 3.22
C ILE A 51 7.55 12.73 2.27
N ALA A 52 7.94 12.09 1.15
CA ALA A 52 8.80 12.71 0.16
C ALA A 52 8.22 14.04 -0.37
N TYR A 53 6.93 14.05 -0.74
CA TYR A 53 6.24 15.26 -1.17
C TYR A 53 6.15 16.33 -0.08
N ALA A 54 6.10 15.92 1.19
CA ALA A 54 6.08 16.84 2.32
C ALA A 54 7.45 17.43 2.65
N VAL A 55 8.57 16.88 2.17
CA VAL A 55 9.92 17.35 2.54
C VAL A 55 10.76 17.78 1.35
N GLN A 56 10.35 17.43 0.14
CA GLN A 56 11.04 17.74 -1.11
C GLN A 56 10.12 18.51 -2.06
N PRO A 57 10.68 19.37 -2.94
CA PRO A 57 9.91 20.13 -3.93
C PRO A 57 9.49 19.25 -5.12
N VAL A 58 8.71 18.19 -4.86
CA VAL A 58 8.23 17.26 -5.89
C VAL A 58 6.96 17.84 -6.52
N PRO A 59 6.81 17.85 -7.86
CA PRO A 59 5.55 18.23 -8.50
C PRO A 59 4.39 17.32 -8.06
N THR A 60 3.24 17.91 -7.70
CA THR A 60 2.08 17.14 -7.19
C THR A 60 1.61 16.07 -8.16
N ILE A 61 1.62 16.37 -9.47
CA ILE A 61 1.25 15.42 -10.52
C ILE A 61 2.18 14.19 -10.57
N LEU A 62 3.46 14.38 -10.25
CA LEU A 62 4.44 13.29 -10.20
C LEU A 62 4.17 12.39 -9.00
N MET A 63 3.99 12.98 -7.81
CA MET A 63 3.63 12.23 -6.59
C MET A 63 2.36 11.40 -6.80
N VAL A 64 1.30 12.00 -7.37
CA VAL A 64 0.03 11.28 -7.62
C VAL A 64 0.23 10.10 -8.56
N LYS A 65 0.94 10.29 -9.67
CA LYS A 65 1.22 9.20 -10.62
C LYS A 65 2.05 8.09 -9.98
N GLN A 66 3.09 8.43 -9.23
CA GLN A 66 3.94 7.45 -8.56
C GLN A 66 3.16 6.61 -7.55
N VAL A 67 2.37 7.26 -6.69
CA VAL A 67 1.52 6.58 -5.69
C VAL A 67 0.54 5.62 -6.36
N LEU A 68 -0.11 6.03 -7.45
CA LEU A 68 -1.11 5.20 -8.14
C LEU A 68 -0.48 4.04 -8.89
N PHE A 69 0.62 4.26 -9.63
CA PHE A 69 1.30 3.19 -10.35
C PHE A 69 1.93 2.17 -9.40
N GLU A 70 2.50 2.61 -8.28
CA GLU A 70 2.95 1.70 -7.21
C GLU A 70 1.79 0.95 -6.56
N GLY A 71 0.60 1.55 -6.49
CA GLY A 71 -0.61 0.85 -6.07
C GLY A 71 -0.95 -0.32 -6.98
N VAL A 72 -0.91 -0.12 -8.30
CA VAL A 72 -1.10 -1.20 -9.28
C VAL A 72 -0.04 -2.28 -9.11
N ASP A 73 1.23 -1.88 -8.97
CA ASP A 73 2.34 -2.80 -8.72
C ASP A 73 2.12 -3.65 -7.45
N LYS A 74 1.77 -3.05 -6.31
CA LYS A 74 1.54 -3.80 -5.07
C LYS A 74 0.33 -4.73 -5.15
N VAL A 75 -0.72 -4.34 -5.87
CA VAL A 75 -1.87 -5.23 -6.12
C VAL A 75 -1.44 -6.45 -6.96
N LEU A 76 -0.69 -6.23 -8.05
CA LEU A 76 -0.17 -7.33 -8.86
C LEU A 76 0.77 -8.23 -8.05
N LEU A 77 1.68 -7.64 -7.27
CA LEU A 77 2.56 -8.36 -6.36
C LEU A 77 1.77 -9.22 -5.36
N GLY A 78 0.70 -8.67 -4.78
CA GLY A 78 -0.16 -9.38 -3.84
C GLY A 78 -0.91 -10.54 -4.50
N ILE A 79 -1.42 -10.35 -5.73
CA ILE A 79 -2.02 -11.40 -6.53
C ILE A 79 -1.01 -12.53 -6.82
N ILE A 80 0.20 -12.18 -7.26
CA ILE A 80 1.26 -13.16 -7.56
C ILE A 80 1.65 -13.91 -6.28
N THR A 81 1.85 -13.20 -5.17
CA THR A 81 2.14 -13.80 -3.86
C THR A 81 1.07 -14.82 -3.47
N ALA A 82 -0.21 -14.45 -3.54
CA ALA A 82 -1.30 -15.37 -3.22
C ALA A 82 -1.43 -16.53 -4.23
N ALA A 83 -1.04 -16.32 -5.49
CA ALA A 83 -1.04 -17.37 -6.51
C ALA A 83 0.08 -18.40 -6.33
N LEU A 84 1.24 -18.00 -5.78
CA LEU A 84 2.37 -18.87 -5.49
C LEU A 84 2.19 -19.64 -4.18
N TYR A 85 1.63 -18.98 -3.17
CA TYR A 85 1.37 -19.54 -1.84
C TYR A 85 -0.12 -19.84 -1.65
N ARG A 86 -0.77 -20.39 -2.68
CA ARG A 86 -2.17 -20.82 -2.55
C ARG A 86 -2.28 -21.75 -1.33
N PRO A 87 -3.20 -21.49 -0.39
CA PRO A 87 -3.52 -22.48 0.63
C PRO A 87 -4.07 -23.76 -0.01
#